data_AF-A0A430Q8U3-F1
#
_entry.id   AF-A0A430Q8U3-F1
#
_cell.length_a   1.000
_cell.length_b   1.000
_cell.length_c   1.000
_cell.angle_alpha   90.00
_cell.angle_beta   90.00
_cell.angle_gamma   90.00
#
_symmetry.space_group_name_H-M   'P 1'
#
loop_
_entity.id
_entity.type
_entity.pdbx_description
1 polymer ?
#
loop_
_entity_poly.entity_id
_entity_poly.type
_entity_poly.pdbx_seq_one_letter_code
_entity_poly.pdbx_strand_id
1 'polypeptide(L)'
;PEERVKEIILDETDELWCELRHQHIAVVSQQVTSKLKKFAEDKRMVNAGDKTTMRDLSQMLKKMPQYQKELSMYSTHFHLAEDCMQTYQNHANKLCKVEQDLAMGTDAEGERVKDHMRTMVPILIDQSVSAYDKLRVILLYVIQRGGINEENLAKLVQHAQIPSSQACIVRNLMHLGVPAIQDASGAGIGRRKLPQPYLPANRRQREDGPRYQMSRWTPYIKDLMEDAAEDKLDPKLFQYFGGGPVRGPGTRTGNAPMSARYGMWHRDKSQQPRSGPRLIFFVIGGISYSEIRCAYELMNTALGKQWDIIVGGTHILVPEAFLKDLEKLSYPPGTAPPSVSSGTSVIVGAGGEPV
;
A
#
# COMPACT_ATOMS: atom_id res chain seq x y z
N PRO A 1 -29.42 16.89 -16.31
CA PRO A 1 -28.17 17.65 -16.11
C PRO A 1 -26.99 16.69 -16.23
N GLU A 2 -26.11 16.91 -17.22
CA GLU A 2 -24.86 16.14 -17.30
C GLU A 2 -24.12 16.27 -15.97
N GLU A 3 -23.79 15.13 -15.38
CA GLU A 3 -22.93 15.05 -14.20
C GLU A 3 -21.59 15.68 -14.57
N ARG A 4 -21.29 16.88 -14.06
CA ARG A 4 -19.98 17.51 -14.28
C ARG A 4 -18.94 16.65 -13.58
N VAL A 5 -18.15 15.92 -14.38
CA VAL A 5 -16.97 15.21 -13.88
C VAL A 5 -15.97 16.25 -13.37
N LYS A 6 -15.57 16.11 -12.11
CA LYS A 6 -14.60 17.00 -11.47
C LYS A 6 -13.28 16.24 -11.30
N GLU A 7 -12.28 16.63 -12.08
CA GLU A 7 -10.93 16.09 -11.97
C GLU A 7 -10.13 16.82 -10.89
N ILE A 8 -9.44 16.06 -10.05
CA ILE A 8 -8.70 16.59 -8.91
C ILE A 8 -7.40 15.80 -8.77
N ILE A 9 -6.32 16.53 -8.52
CA ILE A 9 -5.00 15.97 -8.26
C ILE A 9 -4.82 15.89 -6.75
N LEU A 10 -4.47 14.69 -6.26
CA LEU A 10 -4.11 14.47 -4.86
C LEU A 10 -2.59 14.60 -4.72
N ASP A 11 -2.13 15.72 -4.16
CA ASP A 11 -0.70 16.01 -3.99
C ASP A 11 -0.38 16.65 -2.63
N GLU A 12 0.90 16.93 -2.40
CA GLU A 12 1.40 17.53 -1.14
C GLU A 12 0.97 19.00 -0.94
N THR A 13 0.30 19.62 -1.92
CA THR A 13 -0.25 20.99 -1.78
C THR A 13 -1.62 21.00 -1.10
N ASP A 14 -2.26 19.83 -1.01
CA ASP A 14 -3.49 19.63 -0.26
C ASP A 14 -3.16 19.18 1.18
N GLU A 15 -3.22 20.14 2.11
CA GLU A 15 -2.95 19.88 3.53
C GLU A 15 -3.91 18.84 4.13
N LEU A 16 -5.16 18.81 3.68
CA LEU A 16 -6.16 17.86 4.16
C LEU A 16 -5.82 16.44 3.67
N TRP A 17 -5.38 16.30 2.42
CA TRP A 17 -4.86 15.03 1.90
C TRP A 17 -3.66 14.53 2.72
N CYS A 18 -2.67 15.40 2.97
CA CYS A 18 -1.46 15.05 3.72
C CYS A 18 -1.78 14.51 5.12
N GLU A 19 -2.80 15.08 5.78
CA GLU A 19 -3.24 14.64 7.09
C GLU A 19 -4.07 13.34 7.06
N LEU A 20 -4.85 13.11 6.00
CA LEU A 20 -5.80 12.00 5.92
C LEU A 20 -5.23 10.73 5.28
N ARG A 21 -4.30 10.85 4.32
CA ARG A 21 -3.84 9.75 3.43
C ARG A 21 -3.28 8.50 4.11
N HIS A 22 -2.87 8.61 5.37
CA HIS A 22 -2.31 7.50 6.15
C HIS A 22 -3.26 6.99 7.23
N GLN A 23 -4.44 7.59 7.34
CA GLN A 23 -5.43 7.22 8.32
C GLN A 23 -6.30 6.07 7.85
N HIS A 24 -6.84 5.33 8.82
CA HIS A 24 -7.74 4.22 8.52
C HIS A 24 -9.09 4.76 8.03
N ILE A 25 -9.62 4.20 6.93
CA ILE A 25 -10.86 4.66 6.30
C ILE A 25 -12.04 4.76 7.28
N ALA A 26 -12.10 3.88 8.29
CA ALA A 26 -13.12 3.89 9.33
C ALA A 26 -13.24 5.22 10.13
N VAL A 27 -12.19 6.05 10.17
CA VAL A 27 -12.21 7.34 10.87
C VAL A 27 -12.20 8.54 9.93
N VAL A 28 -11.87 8.36 8.65
CA VAL A 28 -11.66 9.48 7.71
C VAL A 28 -12.93 10.30 7.51
N SER A 29 -14.08 9.68 7.22
CA SER A 29 -15.33 10.42 6.99
C SER A 29 -15.76 11.26 8.20
N GLN A 30 -15.57 10.73 9.41
CA GLN A 30 -15.84 11.44 10.66
C GLN A 30 -14.89 12.62 10.84
N GLN A 31 -13.60 12.45 10.54
CA GLN A 31 -12.61 13.51 10.64
C GLN A 31 -12.82 14.62 9.62
N VAL A 32 -13.14 14.29 8.37
CA VAL A 32 -13.48 15.30 7.34
C VAL A 32 -14.67 16.15 7.81
N THR A 33 -15.71 15.51 8.33
CA THR A 33 -16.90 16.21 8.85
C THR A 33 -16.58 17.06 10.08
N SER A 34 -15.78 16.54 11.01
CA SER A 34 -15.34 17.27 12.21
C SER A 34 -14.51 18.50 11.85
N LYS A 35 -13.63 18.40 10.84
CA LYS A 35 -12.81 19.52 10.37
C LYS A 35 -13.64 20.56 9.63
N LEU A 36 -14.60 20.13 8.80
CA LEU A 36 -15.55 21.04 8.16
C LEU A 36 -16.37 21.82 9.20
N LYS A 37 -16.85 21.14 10.25
CA LYS A 37 -17.57 21.79 11.35
C LYS A 37 -16.71 22.84 12.04
N LYS A 38 -15.48 22.47 12.42
CA LYS A 38 -14.53 23.40 13.06
C LYS A 38 -14.24 24.61 12.15
N PHE A 39 -14.05 24.39 10.86
CA PHE A 39 -13.89 25.46 9.89
C PHE A 39 -15.09 26.41 9.85
N ALA A 40 -16.30 25.85 9.83
CA ALA A 40 -17.54 26.64 9.80
C ALA A 40 -17.72 27.48 11.07
N GLU A 41 -17.36 26.93 12.24
CA GLU A 41 -17.36 27.63 13.54
C GLU A 41 -16.31 28.76 13.56
N ASP A 42 -15.07 28.48 13.16
CA ASP A 42 -13.96 29.43 13.15
C ASP A 42 -14.24 30.63 12.23
N LYS A 43 -14.95 30.40 11.12
CA LYS A 43 -15.36 31.44 10.18
C LYS A 43 -16.73 32.07 10.51
N ARG A 44 -17.32 31.72 11.66
CA ARG A 44 -18.64 32.20 12.14
C ARG A 44 -19.76 32.00 11.10
N MET A 45 -19.70 30.90 10.35
CA MET A 45 -20.68 30.54 9.32
C MET A 45 -21.95 29.93 9.89
N VAL A 46 -21.85 29.40 11.10
CA VAL A 46 -22.92 28.73 11.86
C VAL A 46 -22.73 29.10 13.33
N ASN A 47 -23.84 29.09 14.09
CA ASN A 47 -23.74 29.32 15.53
C ASN A 47 -23.10 28.12 16.21
N ALA A 48 -22.35 28.36 17.29
CA ALA A 48 -21.75 27.30 18.08
C ALA A 48 -22.85 26.33 18.56
N GLY A 49 -22.77 25.07 18.13
CA GLY A 49 -23.75 24.03 18.47
C GLY A 49 -24.64 23.56 17.31
N ASP A 50 -24.68 24.28 16.18
CA ASP A 50 -25.43 23.82 15.00
C ASP A 50 -24.77 22.58 14.37
N LYS A 51 -25.59 21.63 13.91
CA LYS A 51 -25.12 20.47 13.15
C LYS A 51 -24.76 20.90 11.73
N THR A 52 -23.48 20.99 11.41
CA THR A 52 -23.01 21.15 10.04
C THR A 52 -22.89 19.80 9.36
N THR A 53 -23.54 19.64 8.21
CA THR A 53 -23.50 18.43 7.39
C THR A 53 -22.89 18.72 6.02
N MET A 54 -22.49 17.67 5.32
CA MET A 54 -22.00 17.80 3.94
C MET A 54 -23.06 18.37 2.98
N ARG A 55 -24.35 18.26 3.31
CA ARG A 55 -25.44 18.88 2.52
C ARG A 55 -25.44 20.40 2.63
N ASP A 56 -24.89 20.95 3.71
CA ASP A 56 -24.79 22.39 3.93
C ASP A 56 -23.62 23.02 3.15
N LEU A 57 -22.67 22.19 2.68
CA LEU A 57 -21.49 22.64 1.94
C LEU A 57 -21.86 23.44 0.68
N SER A 58 -22.86 22.99 -0.07
CA SER A 58 -23.37 23.69 -1.26
C SER A 58 -23.95 25.06 -0.93
N GLN A 59 -24.53 25.24 0.26
CA GLN A 59 -25.03 26.52 0.73
C GLN A 59 -23.88 27.41 1.23
N MET A 60 -22.91 26.83 1.93
CA MET A 60 -21.70 27.51 2.40
C MET A 60 -20.88 28.07 1.23
N LEU A 61 -20.73 27.30 0.14
CA LEU A 61 -20.06 27.71 -1.09
C LEU A 61 -20.70 28.95 -1.72
N LYS A 62 -22.04 29.06 -1.68
CA LYS A 62 -22.76 30.23 -2.19
C LYS A 62 -22.60 31.46 -1.30
N LYS A 63 -22.55 31.28 0.02
CA LYS A 63 -22.46 32.37 1.00
C LYS A 63 -21.06 32.98 1.11
N MET A 64 -20.01 32.19 0.83
CA MET A 64 -18.62 32.63 0.99
C MET A 64 -17.73 32.18 -0.18
N PRO A 65 -17.80 32.87 -1.32
CA PRO A 65 -16.98 32.54 -2.49
C PRO A 65 -15.46 32.65 -2.20
N GLN A 66 -15.05 33.49 -1.24
CA GLN A 66 -13.65 33.61 -0.82
C GLN A 66 -13.06 32.31 -0.24
N TYR A 67 -13.89 31.41 0.30
CA TYR A 67 -13.47 30.11 0.84
C TYR A 67 -13.82 28.93 -0.07
N GLN A 68 -14.19 29.21 -1.33
CA GLN A 68 -14.65 28.19 -2.27
C GLN A 68 -13.62 27.07 -2.47
N LYS A 69 -12.31 27.42 -2.49
CA LYS A 69 -11.23 26.46 -2.66
C LYS A 69 -11.16 25.47 -1.48
N GLU A 70 -11.16 25.96 -0.24
CA GLU A 70 -11.09 25.13 0.97
C GLU A 70 -12.33 24.24 1.12
N LEU A 71 -13.53 24.82 0.96
CA LEU A 71 -14.80 24.07 0.99
C LEU A 71 -14.85 23.00 -0.10
N SER A 72 -14.34 23.30 -1.30
CA SER A 72 -14.22 22.33 -2.39
C SER A 72 -13.33 21.14 -2.03
N MET A 73 -12.25 21.33 -1.25
CA MET A 73 -11.39 20.23 -0.78
C MET A 73 -12.11 19.33 0.23
N TYR A 74 -12.86 19.91 1.19
CA TYR A 74 -13.68 19.10 2.11
C TYR A 74 -14.70 18.23 1.37
N SER A 75 -15.35 18.78 0.33
CA SER A 75 -16.26 18.01 -0.55
C SER A 75 -15.55 16.80 -1.16
N THR A 76 -14.37 17.04 -1.72
CA THR A 76 -13.59 16.05 -2.43
C THR A 76 -13.20 14.88 -1.54
N HIS A 77 -12.62 15.16 -0.37
CA HIS A 77 -12.18 14.10 0.55
C HIS A 77 -13.34 13.33 1.16
N PHE A 78 -14.50 13.98 1.32
CA PHE A 78 -15.71 13.28 1.73
C PHE A 78 -16.17 12.28 0.68
N HIS A 79 -16.31 12.71 -0.58
CA HIS A 79 -16.71 11.82 -1.68
C HIS A 79 -15.70 10.71 -1.91
N LEU A 80 -14.39 11.01 -1.83
CA LEU A 80 -13.35 9.98 -1.92
C LEU A 80 -13.50 8.91 -0.82
N ALA A 81 -13.79 9.33 0.42
CA ALA A 81 -14.02 8.41 1.52
C ALA A 81 -15.32 7.60 1.35
N GLU A 82 -16.37 8.23 0.83
CA GLU A 82 -17.65 7.58 0.51
C GLU A 82 -17.48 6.51 -0.58
N ASP A 83 -16.80 6.84 -1.68
CA ASP A 83 -16.49 5.92 -2.77
C ASP A 83 -15.69 4.71 -2.27
N CYS A 84 -14.64 4.98 -1.47
CA CYS A 84 -13.83 3.93 -0.85
C CYS A 84 -14.66 3.00 0.05
N MET A 85 -15.57 3.56 0.86
CA MET A 85 -16.44 2.78 1.74
C MET A 85 -17.47 1.96 0.93
N GLN A 86 -18.03 2.53 -0.13
CA GLN A 86 -18.96 1.87 -1.02
C GLN A 86 -18.28 0.68 -1.73
N THR A 87 -17.07 0.87 -2.26
CA THR A 87 -16.26 -0.23 -2.84
C THR A 87 -15.93 -1.30 -1.80
N TYR A 88 -15.60 -0.89 -0.56
CA TYR A 88 -15.32 -1.84 0.51
C TYR A 88 -16.53 -2.70 0.88
N GLN A 89 -17.70 -2.07 1.07
CA GLN A 89 -18.93 -2.76 1.47
C GLN A 89 -19.43 -3.71 0.37
N ASN A 90 -19.36 -3.30 -0.89
CA ASN A 90 -19.86 -4.09 -2.00
C ASN A 90 -18.93 -5.22 -2.42
N HIS A 91 -17.61 -5.04 -2.24
CA HIS A 91 -16.62 -5.94 -2.83
C HIS A 91 -15.47 -6.29 -1.89
N ALA A 92 -14.72 -5.30 -1.38
CA ALA A 92 -13.43 -5.60 -0.75
C ALA A 92 -13.54 -6.32 0.60
N ASN A 93 -14.61 -6.12 1.37
CA ASN A 93 -14.77 -6.72 2.71
C ASN A 93 -14.64 -8.26 2.71
N LYS A 94 -15.27 -8.94 1.72
CA LYS A 94 -15.16 -10.40 1.60
C LYS A 94 -13.74 -10.88 1.27
N LEU A 95 -12.96 -10.08 0.53
CA LEU A 95 -11.58 -10.37 0.19
C LEU A 95 -10.65 -10.15 1.39
N CYS A 96 -10.78 -9.01 2.07
CA CYS A 96 -9.88 -8.61 3.15
C CYS A 96 -9.77 -9.66 4.25
N LYS A 97 -10.87 -10.31 4.64
CA LYS A 97 -10.82 -11.37 5.66
C LYS A 97 -9.87 -12.50 5.26
N VAL A 98 -10.06 -13.04 4.05
CA VAL A 98 -9.27 -14.15 3.51
C VAL A 98 -7.83 -13.73 3.28
N GLU A 99 -7.59 -12.54 2.73
CA GLU A 99 -6.24 -12.01 2.52
C GLU A 99 -5.49 -11.83 3.83
N GLN A 100 -6.14 -11.32 4.89
CA GLN A 100 -5.53 -11.16 6.20
C GLN A 100 -5.22 -12.52 6.84
N ASP A 101 -6.14 -13.48 6.78
CA ASP A 101 -5.90 -14.84 7.29
C ASP A 101 -4.70 -15.51 6.60
N LEU A 102 -4.58 -15.34 5.28
CA LEU A 102 -3.47 -15.89 4.49
C LEU A 102 -2.15 -15.18 4.77
N ALA A 103 -2.14 -13.85 4.81
CA ALA A 103 -0.93 -13.07 5.06
C ALA A 103 -0.42 -13.24 6.50
N MET A 104 -1.34 -13.37 7.46
CA MET A 104 -1.02 -13.55 8.88
C MET A 104 -0.66 -15.00 9.21
N GLY A 105 -1.28 -15.96 8.55
CA GLY A 105 -1.23 -17.38 8.91
C GLY A 105 -2.08 -17.74 10.14
N THR A 106 -2.75 -16.75 10.72
CA THR A 106 -3.66 -16.85 11.86
C THR A 106 -4.95 -16.09 11.57
N ASP A 107 -6.04 -16.46 12.23
CA ASP A 107 -7.31 -15.72 12.18
C ASP A 107 -7.28 -14.48 13.09
N ALA A 108 -8.42 -13.80 13.20
CA ALA A 108 -8.55 -12.55 13.96
C ALA A 108 -8.35 -12.76 15.47
N GLU A 109 -8.55 -13.99 15.95
CA GLU A 109 -8.37 -14.43 17.31
C GLU A 109 -6.92 -14.87 17.60
N GLY A 110 -6.08 -14.95 16.56
CA GLY A 110 -4.67 -15.36 16.66
C GLY A 110 -4.48 -16.87 16.52
N GLU A 111 -5.54 -17.62 16.21
CA GLU A 111 -5.48 -19.06 16.03
C GLU A 111 -4.96 -19.42 14.64
N ARG A 112 -4.14 -20.47 14.57
CA ARG A 112 -3.55 -20.89 13.29
C ARG A 112 -4.63 -21.39 12.34
N VAL A 113 -4.66 -20.83 11.13
CA VAL A 113 -5.60 -21.26 10.10
C VAL A 113 -5.22 -22.65 9.60
N LYS A 114 -6.08 -23.64 9.84
CA LYS A 114 -5.83 -25.05 9.47
C LYS A 114 -6.25 -25.34 8.03
N ASP A 115 -7.47 -24.94 7.67
CA ASP A 115 -8.07 -25.20 6.36
C ASP A 115 -8.31 -23.88 5.61
N HIS A 116 -7.31 -23.49 4.82
CA HIS A 116 -7.37 -22.30 3.98
C HIS A 116 -8.33 -22.48 2.80
N MET A 117 -8.54 -23.71 2.32
CA MET A 117 -9.42 -23.95 1.16
C MET A 117 -10.87 -23.64 1.50
N ARG A 118 -11.31 -23.93 2.72
CA ARG A 118 -12.66 -23.61 3.19
C ARG A 118 -13.03 -22.14 3.02
N THR A 119 -12.09 -21.22 3.23
CA THR A 119 -12.34 -19.77 3.11
C THR A 119 -12.01 -19.23 1.72
N MET A 120 -11.03 -19.83 1.02
CA MET A 120 -10.65 -19.40 -0.32
C MET A 120 -11.61 -19.85 -1.41
N VAL A 121 -12.06 -21.11 -1.41
CA VAL A 121 -12.87 -21.68 -2.50
C VAL A 121 -14.12 -20.84 -2.80
N PRO A 122 -14.89 -20.35 -1.81
CA PRO A 122 -16.02 -19.46 -2.07
C PRO A 122 -15.65 -18.20 -2.88
N ILE A 123 -14.46 -17.64 -2.65
CA ILE A 123 -13.97 -16.47 -3.42
C ILE A 123 -13.57 -16.87 -4.84
N LEU A 124 -12.92 -18.04 -5.01
CA LEU A 124 -12.43 -18.49 -6.31
C LEU A 124 -13.57 -18.82 -7.28
N ILE A 125 -14.66 -19.42 -6.80
CA ILE A 125 -15.79 -19.79 -7.66
C ILE A 125 -16.80 -18.65 -7.89
N ASP A 126 -16.71 -17.57 -7.11
CA ASP A 126 -17.60 -16.42 -7.22
C ASP A 126 -17.35 -15.67 -8.54
N GLN A 127 -18.38 -15.58 -9.38
CA GLN A 127 -18.33 -14.94 -10.70
C GLN A 127 -18.28 -13.40 -10.62
N SER A 128 -18.68 -12.83 -9.48
CA SER A 128 -18.58 -11.38 -9.23
C SER A 128 -17.15 -10.94 -8.89
N VAL A 129 -16.27 -11.88 -8.55
CA VAL A 129 -14.88 -11.58 -8.20
C VAL A 129 -14.01 -11.60 -9.44
N SER A 130 -13.21 -10.55 -9.63
CA SER A 130 -12.32 -10.41 -10.78
C SER A 130 -11.24 -11.50 -10.79
N ALA A 131 -10.71 -11.83 -11.98
CA ALA A 131 -9.60 -12.77 -12.10
C ALA A 131 -8.36 -12.30 -11.31
N TYR A 132 -8.11 -10.98 -11.27
CA TYR A 132 -7.00 -10.39 -10.52
C TYR A 132 -7.18 -10.51 -9.00
N ASP A 133 -8.39 -10.34 -8.48
CA ASP A 133 -8.64 -10.58 -7.04
C ASP A 133 -8.49 -12.05 -6.67
N LYS A 134 -8.95 -12.97 -7.53
CA LYS A 134 -8.71 -14.42 -7.36
C LYS A 134 -7.21 -14.74 -7.37
N LEU A 135 -6.46 -14.14 -8.29
CA LEU A 135 -5.01 -14.29 -8.38
C LEU A 135 -4.30 -13.78 -7.12
N ARG A 136 -4.70 -12.64 -6.56
CA ARG A 136 -4.15 -12.13 -5.28
C ARG A 136 -4.32 -13.14 -4.15
N VAL A 137 -5.51 -13.71 -4.01
CA VAL A 137 -5.80 -14.74 -3.00
C VAL A 137 -4.97 -16.01 -3.23
N ILE A 138 -4.83 -16.46 -4.48
CA ILE A 138 -3.97 -17.61 -4.81
C ILE A 138 -2.49 -17.32 -4.51
N LEU A 139 -1.98 -16.13 -4.86
CA LEU A 139 -0.59 -15.74 -4.57
C LEU A 139 -0.31 -15.77 -3.07
N LEU A 140 -1.17 -15.16 -2.25
CA LEU A 140 -1.03 -15.17 -0.80
C LEU A 140 -1.05 -16.60 -0.22
N TYR A 141 -1.93 -17.46 -0.74
CA TYR A 141 -1.96 -18.87 -0.37
C TYR A 141 -0.68 -19.62 -0.70
N VAL A 142 -0.18 -19.45 -1.93
CA VAL A 142 1.05 -20.09 -2.39
C VAL A 142 2.24 -19.64 -1.54
N ILE A 143 2.34 -18.34 -1.25
CA ILE A 143 3.36 -17.76 -0.36
C ILE A 143 3.25 -18.36 1.05
N GLN A 144 2.06 -18.38 1.63
CA GLN A 144 1.81 -18.92 2.97
C GLN A 144 2.14 -20.42 3.09
N ARG A 145 1.94 -21.18 2.01
CA ARG A 145 2.31 -22.61 1.93
C ARG A 145 3.80 -22.83 1.65
N GLY A 146 4.52 -21.80 1.25
CA GLY A 146 5.90 -21.90 0.76
C GLY A 146 6.00 -22.68 -0.54
N GLY A 147 5.01 -22.50 -1.42
CA GLY A 147 4.84 -23.20 -2.69
C GLY A 147 3.82 -24.34 -2.62
N ILE A 148 3.28 -24.72 -3.78
CA ILE A 148 2.35 -25.84 -3.98
C ILE A 148 2.79 -26.69 -5.16
N ASN A 149 2.26 -27.91 -5.29
CA ASN A 149 2.54 -28.72 -6.47
C ASN A 149 1.77 -28.21 -7.70
N GLU A 150 2.24 -28.61 -8.87
CA GLU A 150 1.71 -28.16 -10.16
C GLU A 150 0.24 -28.55 -10.36
N GLU A 151 -0.15 -29.74 -9.91
CA GLU A 151 -1.51 -30.26 -10.02
C GLU A 151 -2.50 -29.41 -9.20
N ASN A 152 -2.16 -29.05 -7.97
CA ASN A 152 -2.99 -28.21 -7.13
C ASN A 152 -3.10 -26.79 -7.69
N LEU A 153 -2.01 -26.24 -8.24
CA LEU A 153 -2.08 -24.94 -8.92
C LEU A 153 -3.03 -25.01 -10.12
N ALA A 154 -2.91 -26.04 -10.96
CA ALA A 154 -3.79 -26.22 -12.11
C ALA A 154 -5.27 -26.30 -11.71
N LYS A 155 -5.59 -27.05 -10.64
CA LYS A 155 -6.95 -27.12 -10.09
C LYS A 155 -7.45 -25.76 -9.60
N LEU A 156 -6.63 -24.99 -8.87
CA LEU A 156 -7.01 -23.65 -8.39
C LEU A 156 -7.28 -22.70 -9.56
N VAL A 157 -6.41 -22.67 -10.56
CA VAL A 157 -6.56 -21.86 -11.78
C VAL A 157 -7.83 -22.24 -12.55
N GLN A 158 -8.09 -23.54 -12.69
CA GLN A 158 -9.27 -24.06 -13.36
C GLN A 158 -10.57 -23.69 -12.64
N HIS A 159 -10.67 -23.94 -11.32
CA HIS A 159 -11.86 -23.63 -10.54
C HIS A 159 -12.10 -22.12 -10.42
N ALA A 160 -11.03 -21.32 -10.43
CA ALA A 160 -11.10 -19.87 -10.43
C ALA A 160 -11.46 -19.27 -11.81
N GLN A 161 -11.46 -20.09 -12.86
CA GLN A 161 -11.67 -19.69 -14.27
C GLN A 161 -10.72 -18.56 -14.69
N ILE A 162 -9.46 -18.63 -14.25
CA ILE A 162 -8.44 -17.65 -14.62
C ILE A 162 -8.07 -17.83 -16.11
N PRO A 163 -8.01 -16.75 -16.91
CA PRO A 163 -7.59 -16.83 -18.30
C PRO A 163 -6.21 -17.46 -18.46
N SER A 164 -6.01 -18.26 -19.50
CA SER A 164 -4.74 -18.97 -19.74
C SER A 164 -3.54 -18.03 -19.86
N SER A 165 -3.73 -16.79 -20.36
CA SER A 165 -2.67 -15.78 -20.42
C SER A 165 -2.16 -15.38 -19.03
N GLN A 166 -3.05 -15.37 -18.04
CA GLN A 166 -2.76 -14.95 -16.66
C GLN A 166 -2.35 -16.11 -15.75
N ALA A 167 -2.51 -17.36 -16.19
CA ALA A 167 -2.15 -18.55 -15.40
C ALA A 167 -0.64 -18.62 -15.06
N CYS A 168 0.21 -17.91 -15.81
CA CYS A 168 1.64 -17.80 -15.56
C CYS A 168 1.99 -16.95 -14.33
N ILE A 169 1.13 -15.99 -13.95
CA ILE A 169 1.42 -14.97 -12.91
C ILE A 169 1.87 -15.60 -11.59
N VAL A 170 1.22 -16.69 -11.18
CA VAL A 170 1.57 -17.39 -9.93
C VAL A 170 2.96 -18.01 -9.99
N ARG A 171 3.35 -18.59 -11.14
CA ARG A 171 4.68 -19.18 -11.33
C ARG A 171 5.77 -18.11 -11.37
N ASN A 172 5.44 -16.93 -11.90
CA ASN A 172 6.41 -15.85 -12.08
C ASN A 172 6.91 -15.24 -10.76
N LEU A 173 6.26 -15.54 -9.62
CA LEU A 173 6.83 -15.31 -8.28
C LEU A 173 8.24 -15.89 -8.12
N MET A 174 8.54 -17.01 -8.78
CA MET A 174 9.86 -17.65 -8.70
C MET A 174 10.98 -16.79 -9.29
N HIS A 175 10.68 -15.91 -10.26
CA HIS A 175 11.65 -14.96 -10.78
C HIS A 175 12.05 -13.88 -9.76
N LEU A 176 11.22 -13.66 -8.74
CA LEU A 176 11.49 -12.76 -7.62
C LEU A 176 12.10 -13.49 -6.41
N GLY A 177 12.46 -14.76 -6.56
CA GLY A 177 12.99 -15.59 -5.48
C GLY A 177 11.94 -16.06 -4.47
N VAL A 178 10.65 -15.92 -4.79
CA VAL A 178 9.54 -16.36 -3.93
C VAL A 178 9.14 -17.80 -4.29
N PRO A 179 9.02 -18.71 -3.31
CA PRO A 179 8.61 -20.09 -3.58
C PRO A 179 7.18 -20.17 -4.11
N ALA A 180 6.99 -20.71 -5.32
CA ALA A 180 5.66 -20.88 -5.90
C ALA A 180 5.31 -22.35 -6.21
N ILE A 181 6.20 -23.06 -6.89
CA ILE A 181 6.03 -24.47 -7.23
C ILE A 181 6.95 -25.34 -6.38
N GLN A 182 6.41 -26.44 -5.86
CA GLN A 182 7.14 -27.51 -5.20
C GLN A 182 7.16 -28.74 -6.11
N ASP A 183 8.35 -29.29 -6.36
CA ASP A 183 8.49 -30.58 -7.06
C ASP A 183 7.84 -31.70 -6.24
N ALA A 184 7.23 -32.69 -6.92
CA ALA A 184 6.60 -33.85 -6.29
C ALA A 184 7.57 -34.72 -5.47
N SER A 185 8.88 -34.59 -5.70
CA SER A 185 9.94 -35.23 -4.92
C SER A 185 10.19 -34.56 -3.55
N GLY A 186 9.44 -33.50 -3.22
CA GLY A 186 9.66 -32.70 -2.02
C GLY A 186 11.03 -32.02 -2.05
N ALA A 187 11.35 -31.27 -1.00
CA ALA A 187 12.74 -30.96 -0.72
C ALA A 187 13.45 -32.29 -0.45
N GLY A 188 14.05 -32.90 -1.48
CA GLY A 188 14.92 -34.05 -1.32
C GLY A 188 15.93 -33.75 -0.20
N ILE A 189 16.33 -34.79 0.53
CA ILE A 189 17.29 -34.70 1.64
C ILE A 189 18.48 -33.84 1.17
N GLY A 190 18.59 -32.61 1.70
CA GLY A 190 19.64 -31.65 1.35
C GLY A 190 19.22 -30.36 0.61
N ARG A 191 18.02 -30.25 0.03
CA ARG A 191 17.54 -28.96 -0.54
C ARG A 191 16.99 -28.05 0.56
N ARG A 192 17.73 -27.01 0.92
CA ARG A 192 17.31 -25.99 1.89
C ARG A 192 16.11 -25.23 1.32
N LYS A 193 15.00 -25.17 2.07
CA LYS A 193 13.86 -24.33 1.69
C LYS A 193 14.33 -22.88 1.54
N LEU A 194 13.89 -22.23 0.47
CA LEU A 194 14.10 -20.80 0.27
C LEU A 194 13.53 -20.03 1.49
N PRO A 195 14.31 -19.12 2.07
CA PRO A 195 13.88 -18.36 3.24
C PRO A 195 12.73 -17.43 2.88
N GLN A 196 11.74 -17.32 3.77
CA GLN A 196 10.60 -16.40 3.63
C GLN A 196 10.55 -15.46 4.85
N PRO A 197 11.49 -14.49 4.95
CA PRO A 197 11.63 -13.65 6.14
C PRO A 197 10.42 -12.72 6.37
N TYR A 198 9.64 -12.47 5.32
CA TYR A 198 8.43 -11.63 5.39
C TYR A 198 7.24 -12.32 6.08
N LEU A 199 7.25 -13.64 6.29
CA LEU A 199 6.14 -14.32 6.96
C LEU A 199 6.11 -13.98 8.46
N PRO A 200 4.94 -13.73 9.07
CA PRO A 200 4.84 -13.33 10.48
C PRO A 200 5.51 -14.28 11.46
N ALA A 201 5.47 -15.59 11.19
CA ALA A 201 6.13 -16.61 12.00
C ALA A 201 7.67 -16.47 12.04
N ASN A 202 8.27 -15.76 11.08
CA ASN A 202 9.71 -15.52 10.97
C ASN A 202 10.10 -14.08 11.34
N ARG A 203 9.17 -13.29 11.88
CA ARG A 203 9.33 -11.86 12.14
C ARG A 203 9.30 -11.56 13.64
N ARG A 204 9.66 -10.32 13.99
CA ARG A 204 9.52 -9.82 15.36
C ARG A 204 8.06 -9.89 15.81
N GLN A 205 7.86 -10.25 17.08
CA GLN A 205 6.54 -10.16 17.70
C GLN A 205 6.20 -8.68 17.91
N ARG A 206 4.96 -8.31 17.60
CA ARG A 206 4.45 -6.95 17.79
C ARG A 206 3.50 -6.97 18.98
N GLU A 207 3.79 -6.18 20.01
CA GLU A 207 3.00 -6.12 21.25
C GLU A 207 1.63 -5.43 21.05
N ASP A 208 1.57 -4.48 20.11
CA ASP A 208 0.33 -3.82 19.74
C ASP A 208 -0.49 -4.74 18.83
N GLY A 209 -1.53 -5.35 19.42
CA GLY A 209 -2.55 -6.06 18.67
C GLY A 209 -3.28 -5.13 17.69
N PRO A 210 -3.69 -5.64 16.51
CA PRO A 210 -4.28 -4.81 15.48
C PRO A 210 -5.64 -4.26 15.91
N ARG A 211 -5.80 -2.93 15.87
CA ARG A 211 -7.06 -2.24 16.18
C ARG A 211 -8.22 -2.66 15.27
N TYR A 212 -7.93 -3.09 14.05
CA TYR A 212 -8.92 -3.47 13.04
C TYR A 212 -8.63 -4.89 12.52
N GLN A 213 -9.63 -5.77 12.59
CA GLN A 213 -9.50 -7.18 12.17
C GLN A 213 -9.15 -7.36 10.68
N MET A 214 -9.52 -6.38 9.83
CA MET A 214 -9.21 -6.39 8.39
C MET A 214 -7.87 -5.71 8.04
N SER A 215 -7.12 -5.25 9.05
CA SER A 215 -5.86 -4.50 8.90
C SER A 215 -4.82 -4.98 9.91
N ARG A 216 -4.58 -6.30 9.95
CA ARG A 216 -3.64 -6.96 10.88
C ARG A 216 -2.21 -7.01 10.33
N TRP A 217 -2.09 -7.19 9.02
CA TRP A 217 -0.80 -7.23 8.33
C TRP A 217 -0.02 -5.93 8.49
N THR A 218 1.24 -6.07 8.90
CA THR A 218 2.22 -4.98 8.88
C THR A 218 3.28 -5.27 7.81
N PRO A 219 3.56 -4.36 6.86
CA PRO A 219 4.59 -4.57 5.85
C PRO A 219 5.96 -4.93 6.45
N TYR A 220 6.66 -5.90 5.85
CA TYR A 220 7.96 -6.36 6.36
C TYR A 220 9.01 -5.25 6.36
N ILE A 221 8.94 -4.31 5.41
CA ILE A 221 9.85 -3.15 5.38
C ILE A 221 9.80 -2.34 6.68
N LYS A 222 8.67 -2.32 7.41
CA LYS A 222 8.58 -1.62 8.70
C LYS A 222 9.50 -2.25 9.75
N ASP A 223 9.57 -3.59 9.79
CA ASP A 223 10.51 -4.30 10.66
C ASP A 223 11.95 -3.90 10.31
N LEU A 224 12.28 -3.87 9.01
CA LEU A 224 13.60 -3.48 8.54
C LEU A 224 13.95 -2.03 8.90
N MET A 225 12.99 -1.11 8.80
CA MET A 225 13.18 0.29 9.20
C MET A 225 13.40 0.41 10.71
N GLU A 226 12.62 -0.29 11.52
CA GLU A 226 12.77 -0.32 12.98
C GLU A 226 14.11 -0.94 13.39
N ASP A 227 14.47 -2.10 12.80
CA ASP A 227 15.76 -2.77 13.02
C ASP A 227 16.94 -1.88 12.64
N ALA A 228 16.86 -1.17 11.51
CA ALA A 228 17.90 -0.23 11.08
C ALA A 228 18.00 0.98 12.01
N ALA A 229 16.86 1.55 12.44
CA ALA A 229 16.83 2.69 13.36
C ALA A 229 17.37 2.34 14.77
N GLU A 230 17.32 1.06 15.15
CA GLU A 230 17.83 0.51 16.41
C GLU A 230 19.26 -0.06 16.32
N ASP A 231 19.92 0.02 15.15
CA ASP A 231 21.22 -0.63 14.87
C ASP A 231 21.19 -2.17 15.09
N LYS A 232 20.05 -2.83 14.82
CA LYS A 232 19.81 -4.28 14.98
C LYS A 232 19.59 -5.04 13.67
N LEU A 233 19.66 -4.36 12.52
CA LEU A 233 19.53 -4.99 11.22
C LEU A 233 20.59 -6.08 11.02
N ASP A 234 20.18 -7.30 10.62
CA ASP A 234 21.09 -8.44 10.52
C ASP A 234 22.19 -8.18 9.48
N PRO A 235 23.47 -8.06 9.90
CA PRO A 235 24.57 -7.74 9.00
C PRO A 235 24.90 -8.89 8.05
N LYS A 236 24.42 -10.12 8.30
CA LYS A 236 24.61 -11.25 7.37
C LYS A 236 23.69 -11.13 6.17
N LEU A 237 22.46 -10.67 6.39
CA LEU A 237 21.44 -10.47 5.34
C LEU A 237 21.60 -9.12 4.65
N PHE A 238 21.96 -8.07 5.41
CA PHE A 238 22.10 -6.70 4.94
C PHE A 238 23.54 -6.21 5.12
N GLN A 239 24.44 -6.70 4.27
CA GLN A 239 25.86 -6.38 4.35
C GLN A 239 26.16 -4.96 3.86
N TYR A 240 27.15 -4.32 4.49
CA TYR A 240 27.69 -3.04 4.02
C TYR A 240 28.68 -3.26 2.88
N PHE A 241 28.52 -2.52 1.79
CA PHE A 241 29.55 -2.42 0.76
C PHE A 241 30.74 -1.60 1.30
N GLY A 242 31.96 -2.15 1.20
CA GLY A 242 33.19 -1.43 1.57
C GLY A 242 33.67 -1.58 3.03
N GLY A 243 33.09 -2.53 3.79
CA GLY A 243 33.37 -2.69 5.22
C GLY A 243 32.46 -1.77 6.03
N GLY A 244 31.70 -2.36 6.95
CA GLY A 244 30.67 -1.64 7.72
C GLY A 244 31.20 -0.47 8.53
N PRO A 245 30.31 0.31 9.17
CA PRO A 245 30.71 1.44 9.99
C PRO A 245 31.79 1.01 10.98
N VAL A 246 32.96 1.65 10.91
CA VAL A 246 34.09 1.39 11.80
C VAL A 246 33.63 1.75 13.21
N ARG A 247 33.12 0.77 13.96
CA ARG A 247 32.85 0.90 15.40
C ARG A 247 34.20 0.89 16.12
N GLY A 248 34.88 2.02 16.12
CA GLY A 248 35.98 2.26 17.06
C GLY A 248 35.44 2.26 18.49
N PRO A 249 36.17 1.72 19.48
CA PRO A 249 35.80 1.84 20.88
C PRO A 249 36.02 3.30 21.30
N GLY A 250 34.97 4.11 21.28
CA GLY A 250 35.07 5.52 21.63
C GLY A 250 33.72 6.21 21.63
N THR A 251 33.39 6.77 22.78
CA THR A 251 32.34 7.75 23.07
C THR A 251 31.97 8.62 21.86
N ARG A 252 30.67 8.78 21.58
CA ARG A 252 30.13 9.72 20.58
C ARG A 252 30.50 11.16 20.94
N THR A 253 31.72 11.57 20.62
CA THR A 253 32.21 12.96 20.64
C THR A 253 33.01 13.18 19.37
N GLY A 254 32.38 13.71 18.33
CA GLY A 254 33.06 14.04 17.08
C GLY A 254 32.07 14.43 16.00
N ASN A 255 32.00 15.72 15.70
CA ASN A 255 31.21 16.30 14.62
C ASN A 255 31.34 15.52 13.30
N ALA A 256 30.21 15.05 12.77
CA ALA A 256 30.11 14.68 11.37
C ALA A 256 30.33 15.95 10.50
N PRO A 257 31.04 15.87 9.36
CA PRO A 257 31.28 17.03 8.53
C PRO A 257 29.97 17.48 7.87
N MET A 258 29.46 18.64 8.28
CA MET A 258 28.37 19.31 7.57
C MET A 258 28.88 19.85 6.24
N SER A 259 28.28 19.40 5.14
CA SER A 259 28.39 20.08 3.85
C SER A 259 27.75 21.45 3.97
N ALA A 260 28.56 22.48 4.22
CA ALA A 260 28.16 23.87 4.20
C ALA A 260 28.11 24.35 2.75
N ARG A 261 26.90 24.44 2.16
CA ARG A 261 26.59 25.32 1.02
C ARG A 261 25.09 25.31 0.74
N TYR A 262 24.38 26.31 1.27
CA TYR A 262 23.60 27.31 0.51
C TYR A 262 22.68 28.05 1.50
N GLY A 263 22.81 29.38 1.56
CA GLY A 263 22.08 30.24 2.50
C GLY A 263 20.57 30.23 2.23
N MET A 264 19.77 30.18 3.29
CA MET A 264 18.30 30.16 3.20
C MET A 264 17.70 31.17 4.19
N TRP A 265 17.93 32.46 3.94
CA TRP A 265 17.45 33.59 4.76
C TRP A 265 15.94 33.91 4.62
N HIS A 266 15.17 33.00 4.01
CA HIS A 266 13.71 33.09 3.85
C HIS A 266 13.06 31.72 4.06
N ARG A 267 13.08 31.15 5.28
CA ARG A 267 12.30 29.94 5.55
C ARG A 267 11.51 30.03 6.84
N ASP A 268 10.21 29.82 6.69
CA ASP A 268 9.20 29.93 7.72
C ASP A 268 9.44 28.92 8.87
N LYS A 269 9.18 29.34 10.11
CA LYS A 269 9.54 28.58 11.32
C LYS A 269 8.72 27.29 11.50
N SER A 270 7.70 27.05 10.68
CA SER A 270 6.85 25.85 10.70
C SER A 270 7.45 24.64 9.96
N GLN A 271 8.52 24.81 9.18
CA GLN A 271 9.19 23.74 8.42
C GLN A 271 10.70 23.68 8.68
N GLN A 272 11.09 23.46 9.94
CA GLN A 272 12.47 23.04 10.21
C GLN A 272 12.73 21.71 9.50
N PRO A 273 13.80 21.58 8.69
CA PRO A 273 14.15 20.30 8.12
C PRO A 273 14.54 19.40 9.30
N ARG A 274 13.99 18.17 9.37
CA ARG A 274 14.40 17.21 10.40
C ARG A 274 15.93 17.07 10.33
N SER A 275 16.61 17.54 11.37
CA SER A 275 18.07 17.55 11.45
C SER A 275 18.52 16.26 12.14
N GLY A 276 18.41 15.16 11.42
CA GLY A 276 18.72 13.82 11.91
C GLY A 276 19.48 12.99 10.87
N PRO A 277 20.10 11.88 11.28
CA PRO A 277 20.61 10.90 10.32
C PRO A 277 19.51 10.45 9.35
N ARG A 278 19.88 10.30 8.08
CA ARG A 278 18.98 9.86 7.02
C ARG A 278 19.06 8.36 6.84
N LEU A 279 17.90 7.73 6.73
CA LEU A 279 17.78 6.32 6.41
C LEU A 279 17.02 6.20 5.09
N ILE A 280 17.68 5.72 4.04
CA ILE A 280 17.14 5.67 2.68
C ILE A 280 16.91 4.20 2.30
N PHE A 281 15.65 3.85 2.01
CA PHE A 281 15.28 2.55 1.44
C PHE A 281 14.88 2.71 -0.02
N PHE A 282 15.45 1.89 -0.89
CA PHE A 282 15.08 1.83 -2.30
C PHE A 282 14.71 0.42 -2.70
N VAL A 283 13.49 0.23 -3.22
CA VAL A 283 12.94 -1.06 -3.65
C VAL A 283 12.95 -1.18 -5.17
N ILE A 284 13.81 -2.06 -5.69
CA ILE A 284 13.84 -2.39 -7.11
C ILE A 284 12.62 -3.26 -7.44
N GLY A 285 11.80 -2.85 -8.40
CA GLY A 285 10.54 -3.53 -8.73
C GLY A 285 9.29 -2.81 -8.23
N GLY A 286 9.47 -1.71 -7.49
CA GLY A 286 8.41 -0.79 -7.08
C GLY A 286 8.08 -0.86 -5.59
N ILE A 287 7.34 0.14 -5.10
CA ILE A 287 6.97 0.29 -3.68
C ILE A 287 5.47 0.53 -3.53
N SER A 288 4.83 -0.15 -2.59
CA SER A 288 3.40 0.01 -2.31
C SER A 288 3.09 1.21 -1.42
N TYR A 289 1.85 1.72 -1.51
CA TYR A 289 1.35 2.75 -0.58
C TYR A 289 1.43 2.33 0.90
N SER A 290 1.31 1.03 1.20
CA SER A 290 1.42 0.52 2.57
C SER A 290 2.85 0.63 3.12
N GLU A 291 3.85 0.41 2.29
CA GLU A 291 5.28 0.56 2.63
C GLU A 291 5.67 2.04 2.74
N ILE A 292 5.13 2.89 1.86
CA ILE A 292 5.29 4.35 1.97
C ILE A 292 4.74 4.82 3.32
N ARG A 293 3.55 4.38 3.72
CA ARG A 293 2.93 4.72 5.00
C ARG A 293 3.82 4.36 6.20
N CYS A 294 4.49 3.20 6.17
CA CYS A 294 5.35 2.74 7.27
C CYS A 294 6.50 3.71 7.60
N ALA A 295 7.07 4.40 6.59
CA ALA A 295 8.10 5.41 6.82
C ALA A 295 7.58 6.58 7.66
N TYR A 296 6.39 7.09 7.34
CA TYR A 296 5.73 8.17 8.08
C TYR A 296 5.31 7.72 9.48
N GLU A 297 4.75 6.52 9.61
CA GLU A 297 4.41 5.94 10.92
C GLU A 297 5.63 5.90 11.84
N LEU A 298 6.76 5.36 11.36
CA LEU A 298 7.97 5.25 12.16
C LEU A 298 8.52 6.63 12.53
N MET A 299 8.60 7.57 11.58
CA MET A 299 9.05 8.94 11.85
C MET A 299 8.21 9.69 12.89
N ASN A 300 6.96 9.28 13.11
CA ASN A 300 6.08 9.86 14.12
C ASN A 300 6.23 9.21 15.51
N THR A 301 6.96 8.09 15.64
CA THR A 301 7.27 7.44 16.93
C THR A 301 8.41 8.12 17.66
N ALA A 302 8.58 7.84 18.96
CA ALA A 302 9.73 8.33 19.74
C ALA A 302 11.07 7.89 19.14
N LEU A 303 11.16 6.65 18.65
CA LEU A 303 12.35 6.09 18.01
C LEU A 303 12.68 6.81 16.69
N GLY A 304 11.68 7.04 15.84
CA GLY A 304 11.88 7.57 14.50
C GLY A 304 11.94 9.09 14.41
N LYS A 305 11.54 9.85 15.44
CA LYS A 305 11.62 11.33 15.44
C LYS A 305 13.03 11.88 15.23
N GLN A 306 14.05 11.11 15.57
CA GLN A 306 15.46 11.47 15.34
C GLN A 306 15.96 11.12 13.93
N TRP A 307 15.19 10.36 13.15
CA TRP A 307 15.57 9.89 11.81
C TRP A 307 14.77 10.62 10.73
N ASP A 308 15.43 10.90 9.61
CA ASP A 308 14.80 11.34 8.36
C ASP A 308 14.73 10.13 7.42
N ILE A 309 13.57 9.46 7.40
CA ILE A 309 13.37 8.20 6.68
C ILE A 309 12.80 8.49 5.31
N ILE A 310 13.55 8.12 4.28
CA ILE A 310 13.19 8.29 2.87
C ILE A 310 12.99 6.91 2.26
N VAL A 311 11.87 6.73 1.58
CA VAL A 311 11.55 5.50 0.86
C VAL A 311 11.27 5.78 -0.59
N GLY A 312 11.71 4.88 -1.46
CA GLY A 312 11.44 4.95 -2.89
C GLY A 312 11.48 3.58 -3.52
N GLY A 313 11.06 3.53 -4.77
CA GLY A 313 11.23 2.37 -5.62
C GLY A 313 11.28 2.79 -7.08
N THR A 314 11.39 1.82 -7.99
CA THR A 314 11.39 2.11 -9.44
C THR A 314 10.09 2.77 -9.91
N HIS A 315 8.97 2.44 -9.25
CA HIS A 315 7.64 3.00 -9.47
C HIS A 315 6.74 2.76 -8.26
N ILE A 316 5.59 3.43 -8.19
CA ILE A 316 4.59 3.21 -7.14
C ILE A 316 3.66 2.08 -7.57
N LEU A 317 3.49 1.09 -6.70
CA LEU A 317 2.67 -0.09 -6.94
C LEU A 317 1.25 0.07 -6.38
N VAL A 318 0.30 -0.33 -7.21
CA VAL A 318 -1.03 -0.79 -6.82
C VAL A 318 -1.12 -2.31 -7.11
N PRO A 319 -2.00 -3.08 -6.42
CA PRO A 319 -2.03 -4.53 -6.55
C PRO A 319 -2.14 -5.03 -8.00
N GLU A 320 -2.99 -4.40 -8.81
CA GLU A 320 -3.13 -4.77 -10.23
C GLU A 320 -1.88 -4.49 -11.06
N ALA A 321 -1.15 -3.40 -10.76
CA ALA A 321 0.09 -3.08 -11.44
C ALA A 321 1.15 -4.15 -11.15
N PHE A 322 1.23 -4.63 -9.89
CA PHE A 322 2.12 -5.73 -9.53
C PHE A 322 1.79 -7.02 -10.29
N LEU A 323 0.49 -7.38 -10.41
CA LEU A 323 0.07 -8.54 -11.20
C LEU A 323 0.43 -8.41 -12.68
N LYS A 324 0.23 -7.22 -13.27
CA LYS A 324 0.61 -6.94 -14.66
C LYS A 324 2.12 -7.04 -14.85
N ASP A 325 2.92 -6.55 -13.90
CA ASP A 325 4.37 -6.65 -13.97
C ASP A 325 4.84 -8.11 -13.84
N LEU A 326 4.19 -8.92 -13.01
CA LEU A 326 4.42 -10.37 -12.98
C LEU A 326 4.04 -11.04 -14.30
N GLU A 327 2.92 -10.68 -14.92
CA GLU A 327 2.49 -11.24 -16.22
C GLU A 327 3.53 -10.98 -17.31
N LYS A 328 4.14 -9.79 -17.32
CA LYS A 328 5.20 -9.41 -18.29
C LYS A 328 6.46 -10.26 -18.18
N LEU A 329 6.74 -10.87 -17.02
CA LEU A 329 7.93 -11.72 -16.85
C LEU A 329 7.89 -13.00 -17.72
N SER A 330 6.73 -13.36 -18.25
CA SER A 330 6.58 -14.46 -19.22
C SER A 330 7.07 -14.13 -20.63
N TYR A 331 7.47 -12.87 -20.87
CA TYR A 331 7.83 -12.37 -22.19
C TYR A 331 9.28 -11.86 -22.19
N PRO A 332 10.00 -11.97 -23.32
CA PRO A 332 11.32 -11.35 -23.46
C PRO A 332 11.32 -9.85 -23.12
N PRO A 333 12.44 -9.31 -22.59
CA PRO A 333 12.55 -7.88 -22.32
C PRO A 333 12.17 -7.03 -23.55
N GLY A 334 11.28 -6.05 -23.37
CA GLY A 334 10.80 -5.17 -24.44
C GLY A 334 9.63 -5.71 -25.26
N THR A 335 9.13 -6.91 -24.95
CA THR A 335 7.91 -7.46 -25.56
C THR A 335 6.74 -7.42 -24.56
N ALA A 336 5.53 -7.23 -25.07
CA ALA A 336 4.31 -7.16 -24.28
C ALA A 336 3.39 -8.36 -24.59
N PRO A 337 2.44 -8.70 -23.69
CA PRO A 337 1.38 -9.63 -24.04
C PRO A 337 0.69 -9.18 -25.33
N PRO A 338 0.31 -10.11 -26.24
CA PRO A 338 -0.50 -9.74 -27.39
C PRO A 338 -1.75 -9.03 -26.89
N SER A 339 -2.00 -7.80 -27.34
CA SER A 339 -3.18 -7.05 -26.96
C SER A 339 -4.41 -7.87 -27.33
N VAL A 340 -5.22 -8.24 -26.33
CA VAL A 340 -6.53 -8.82 -26.59
C VAL A 340 -7.31 -7.76 -27.35
N SER A 341 -7.58 -8.01 -28.63
CA SER A 341 -8.40 -7.13 -29.45
C SER A 341 -9.83 -7.15 -28.92
N SER A 342 -10.12 -6.34 -27.89
CA SER A 342 -11.48 -5.90 -27.65
C SER A 342 -11.84 -5.01 -28.84
N GLY A 343 -12.63 -5.57 -29.77
CA GLY A 343 -13.11 -4.85 -30.94
C GLY A 343 -13.98 -3.67 -30.53
N THR A 344 -13.36 -2.52 -30.30
CA THR A 344 -13.93 -1.18 -30.56
C THR A 344 -12.76 -0.19 -30.60
N SER A 345 -12.09 -0.11 -31.75
CA SER A 345 -11.23 1.03 -32.05
C SER A 345 -12.12 2.26 -32.22
N VAL A 346 -12.31 3.03 -31.14
CA VAL A 346 -12.77 4.41 -31.24
C VAL A 346 -11.59 5.21 -31.76
N ILE A 347 -11.57 5.42 -33.08
CA ILE A 347 -10.71 6.39 -33.73
C ILE A 347 -11.24 7.76 -33.32
N VAL A 348 -10.57 8.42 -32.37
CA VAL A 348 -10.76 9.85 -32.15
C VAL A 348 -9.99 10.57 -33.25
N GLY A 349 -10.69 10.79 -34.37
CA GLY A 349 -10.22 11.64 -35.44
C GLY A 349 -10.16 13.08 -34.97
N ALA A 350 -8.98 13.68 -35.02
CA ALA A 350 -8.80 15.11 -34.85
C ALA A 350 -9.53 15.86 -35.98
N GLY A 351 -10.39 16.80 -35.59
CA GLY A 351 -10.75 18.00 -36.37
C GLY A 351 -11.34 17.80 -37.76
N GLY A 352 -12.66 17.95 -37.88
CA GLY A 352 -13.33 18.22 -39.15
C GLY A 352 -14.84 18.38 -38.95
N GLU A 353 -15.34 19.59 -39.18
CA GLU A 353 -16.75 19.99 -39.05
C GLU A 353 -17.71 19.22 -39.99
N PRO A 354 -19.03 19.19 -39.69
CA PRO A 354 -19.99 18.29 -40.32
C PRO A 354 -20.60 18.86 -41.61
N VAL A 355 -20.96 17.96 -42.53
CA VAL A 355 -22.13 18.11 -43.41
C VAL A 355 -23.05 16.93 -43.15
#